data_AF-A0A1H1IHH3-F1
#
_entry.id   AF-A0A1H1IHH3-F1
#
_cell.length_a   1.000
_cell.length_b   1.000
_cell.length_c   1.000
_cell.angle_alpha   90.00
_cell.angle_beta   90.00
_cell.angle_gamma   90.00
#
_symmetry.space_group_name_H-M   'P 1'
#
loop_
_entity.id
_entity.type
_entity.pdbx_description
1 polymer ?
#
loop_
_entity_poly.entity_id
_entity_poly.type
_entity_poly.pdbx_seq_one_letter_code
_entity_poly.pdbx_strand_id
1 'polypeptide(L)'
;MSEIKHTAGPYERVGTTVFALQHYGWRKGEEQFCNRVYANVQAGPGCSPKEAEAVAMLFQAAPELLDLLIKARRYVGLVPCDAVPSDDPIYGVMDDIDAAIAKATGSQS
;
A
#
# COMPACT_ATOMS: atom_id res chain seq x y z
N MET A 1 -14.86 -15.73 10.45
CA MET A 1 -13.96 -14.56 10.51
C MET A 1 -14.36 -13.63 9.39
N SER A 2 -14.57 -12.34 9.66
CA SER A 2 -14.85 -11.37 8.59
C SER A 2 -13.62 -11.22 7.70
N GLU A 3 -13.82 -11.26 6.40
CA GLU A 3 -12.79 -10.96 5.40
C GLU A 3 -12.17 -9.59 5.72
N ILE A 4 -10.83 -9.52 5.78
CA ILE A 4 -10.12 -8.26 6.04
C ILE A 4 -10.39 -7.34 4.84
N LYS A 5 -11.26 -6.35 5.03
CA LYS A 5 -11.55 -5.35 3.99
C LYS A 5 -10.48 -4.27 4.03
N HIS A 6 -9.67 -4.20 2.98
CA HIS A 6 -8.77 -3.08 2.75
C HIS A 6 -9.58 -1.77 2.67
N THR A 7 -9.10 -0.70 3.31
CA THR A 7 -9.73 0.62 3.15
C THR A 7 -9.22 1.21 1.83
N ALA A 8 -10.11 1.29 0.84
CA ALA A 8 -9.77 1.92 -0.43
C ALA A 8 -9.33 3.38 -0.20
N GLY A 9 -8.24 3.78 -0.87
CA GLY A 9 -7.75 5.15 -0.86
C GLY A 9 -8.70 6.15 -1.53
N PRO A 10 -8.30 7.43 -1.64
CA PRO A 10 -6.95 7.93 -1.39
C PRO A 10 -6.63 8.07 0.11
N TYR A 11 -5.37 7.85 0.45
CA TYR A 11 -4.84 8.20 1.77
C TYR A 11 -4.11 9.54 1.70
N GLU A 12 -4.41 10.41 2.67
CA GLU A 12 -3.75 11.68 2.90
C GLU A 12 -2.71 11.54 4.02
N ARG A 13 -1.81 12.53 4.12
CA ARG A 13 -0.76 12.54 5.13
C ARG A 13 -0.45 13.95 5.60
N VAL A 14 -0.24 14.11 6.90
CA VAL A 14 0.35 15.29 7.55
C VAL A 14 1.44 14.83 8.50
N GLY A 15 2.70 15.16 8.21
CA GLY A 15 3.85 14.68 8.98
C GLY A 15 3.91 13.14 8.97
N THR A 16 3.87 12.53 10.15
CA THR A 16 3.87 11.07 10.32
C THR A 16 2.47 10.46 10.45
N THR A 17 1.40 11.25 10.31
CA THR A 17 0.02 10.77 10.37
C THR A 17 -0.53 10.55 8.96
N VAL A 18 -1.04 9.36 8.70
CA VAL A 18 -1.69 8.95 7.45
C VAL A 18 -3.16 8.67 7.74
N PHE A 19 -4.08 9.12 6.88
CA PHE A 19 -5.51 8.99 7.12
C PHE A 19 -6.32 8.91 5.82
N ALA A 20 -7.51 8.33 5.91
CA ALA A 20 -8.52 8.39 4.85
C ALA A 20 -9.71 9.21 5.37
N LEU A 21 -10.19 10.16 4.58
CA LEU A 21 -11.36 10.96 4.94
C LEU A 21 -12.66 10.26 4.57
N GLN A 22 -13.72 10.53 5.33
CA GLN A 22 -15.11 10.26 4.96
C GLN A 22 -15.94 11.51 5.14
N HIS A 23 -16.96 11.67 4.32
CA HIS A 23 -17.95 12.72 4.50
C HIS A 23 -18.66 12.56 5.85
N TYR A 24 -18.67 13.63 6.63
CA TYR A 24 -19.22 13.66 7.98
C TYR A 24 -20.51 14.49 8.09
N GLY A 25 -20.84 15.28 7.06
CA GLY A 25 -22.04 16.12 7.01
C GLY A 25 -21.74 17.54 6.58
N TRP A 26 -22.70 18.43 6.83
CA TRP A 26 -22.62 19.84 6.43
C TRP A 26 -22.70 20.75 7.65
N ARG A 27 -21.88 21.79 7.70
CA ARG A 27 -21.94 22.83 8.74
C ARG A 27 -21.86 24.21 8.11
N LYS A 28 -22.87 25.06 8.36
CA LYS A 28 -22.95 26.42 7.79
C LYS A 28 -22.80 26.47 6.26
N GLY A 29 -23.26 25.45 5.55
CA GLY A 29 -23.15 25.35 4.08
C GLY A 29 -21.82 24.81 3.57
N GLU A 30 -20.88 24.47 4.45
CA GLU A 30 -19.60 23.85 4.08
C GLU A 30 -19.63 22.34 4.37
N GLU A 31 -19.18 21.56 3.40
CA GLU A 31 -18.99 20.12 3.54
C GLU A 31 -17.90 19.84 4.59
N GLN A 32 -18.14 18.85 5.44
CA GLN A 32 -17.25 18.46 6.52
C GLN A 32 -16.78 17.03 6.31
N PHE A 33 -15.51 16.81 6.62
CA PHE A 33 -14.88 15.49 6.55
C PHE A 33 -14.31 15.11 7.91
N CYS A 34 -14.29 13.81 8.20
CA CYS A 34 -13.58 13.26 9.35
C CYS A 34 -12.73 12.08 8.93
N ASN A 35 -11.75 11.72 9.76
CA ASN A 35 -10.93 10.53 9.49
C ASN A 35 -11.80 9.29 9.63
N ARG A 36 -11.99 8.57 8.52
CA ARG A 36 -12.57 7.23 8.48
C ARG A 36 -11.65 6.22 9.17
N VAL A 37 -10.36 6.32 8.84
CA VAL A 37 -9.25 5.57 9.44
C VAL A 37 -8.04 6.47 9.49
N TYR A 38 -7.16 6.24 10.46
CA TYR A 38 -5.88 6.93 10.54
C TYR A 38 -4.84 6.05 11.23
N ALA A 39 -3.58 6.33 10.93
CA ALA A 39 -2.41 5.74 11.57
C ALA A 39 -1.39 6.85 11.84
N ASN A 40 -0.66 6.76 12.95
CA ASN A 40 0.45 7.66 13.24
C ASN A 40 1.73 6.82 13.41
N VAL A 41 2.77 7.19 12.67
CA VAL A 41 4.08 6.54 12.78
C VAL A 41 4.93 7.31 13.78
N GLN A 42 5.49 6.58 14.74
CA GLN A 42 6.36 7.13 15.78
C GLN A 42 7.76 6.54 15.67
N ALA A 43 8.78 7.39 15.81
CA ALA A 43 10.15 6.94 15.89
C ALA A 43 10.41 6.31 17.26
N GLY A 44 10.89 5.07 17.27
CA GLY A 44 11.37 4.41 18.49
C GLY A 44 12.79 4.88 18.87
N PRO A 45 13.32 4.37 20.00
CA PRO A 45 14.70 4.64 20.39
C PRO A 45 15.70 4.31 19.26
N GLY A 46 16.61 5.24 18.98
CA GLY A 46 17.63 5.07 17.93
C GLY A 46 17.16 5.36 16.50
N CYS A 47 15.87 5.65 16.29
CA CYS A 47 15.34 6.04 14.99
C CYS A 47 15.23 7.57 14.89
N SER A 48 15.50 8.11 13.71
CA SER A 48 15.32 9.52 13.40
C SER A 48 13.84 9.84 13.06
N PRO A 49 13.39 11.09 13.26
CA PRO A 49 12.08 11.53 12.79
C PRO A 49 11.88 11.32 11.27
N LYS A 50 12.96 11.42 10.49
CA LYS A 50 12.92 11.20 9.03
C LYS A 50 12.60 9.76 8.65
N GLU A 51 13.03 8.78 9.44
CA GLU A 51 12.67 7.37 9.21
C GLU A 51 11.17 7.15 9.45
N ALA A 52 10.60 7.75 10.50
CA ALA A 52 9.16 7.69 10.74
C ALA A 52 8.36 8.39 9.62
N GLU A 53 8.84 9.52 9.10
CA GLU A 53 8.24 10.19 7.94
C GLU A 53 8.30 9.33 6.68
N ALA A 54 9.43 8.68 6.40
CA ALA A 54 9.58 7.79 5.25
C ALA A 54 8.60 6.60 5.32
N VAL A 55 8.42 6.00 6.50
CA VAL A 55 7.44 4.93 6.70
C VAL A 55 6.00 5.45 6.53
N ALA A 56 5.69 6.67 7.02
CA ALA A 56 4.39 7.28 6.79
C ALA A 56 4.12 7.55 5.29
N MET A 57 5.14 7.93 4.51
CA MET A 57 5.02 8.04 3.05
C MET A 57 4.71 6.68 2.39
N LEU A 58 5.34 5.59 2.86
CA LEU A 58 5.03 4.25 2.37
C LEU A 58 3.58 3.84 2.67
N PHE A 59 3.08 4.13 3.88
CA PHE A 59 1.68 3.88 4.22
C PHE A 59 0.72 4.69 3.36
N GLN A 60 1.04 5.95 3.05
CA GLN A 60 0.24 6.79 2.15
C GLN A 60 0.15 6.18 0.74
N ALA A 61 1.26 5.66 0.22
CA ALA A 61 1.33 5.06 -1.12
C ALA A 61 0.69 3.66 -1.20
N ALA A 62 0.45 3.01 -0.06
CA ALA A 62 0.09 1.58 0.00
C ALA A 62 -1.12 1.16 -0.84
N PRO A 63 -2.24 1.91 -0.92
CA PRO A 63 -3.39 1.50 -1.73
C PRO A 63 -3.04 1.43 -3.23
N GLU A 64 -2.34 2.44 -3.75
CA GLU A 64 -1.96 2.49 -5.16
C GLU A 64 -0.83 1.51 -5.48
N LEU A 65 0.12 1.33 -4.55
CA LEU A 65 1.26 0.43 -4.73
C LEU A 65 0.82 -1.04 -4.83
N LEU A 66 -0.12 -1.49 -3.99
CA LEU A 66 -0.63 -2.85 -4.06
C LEU A 66 -1.34 -3.12 -5.40
N ASP A 67 -2.20 -2.19 -5.83
CA ASP A 67 -2.89 -2.29 -7.11
C ASP A 67 -1.92 -2.30 -8.30
N LEU A 68 -0.86 -1.50 -8.24
CA LEU A 68 0.19 -1.47 -9.26
C LEU A 68 1.00 -2.77 -9.29
N LEU A 69 1.34 -3.35 -8.14
CA LEU A 69 2.01 -4.66 -8.06
C LEU A 69 1.14 -5.78 -8.66
N ILE A 70 -0.15 -5.80 -8.34
CA ILE A 70 -1.10 -6.76 -8.91
C ILE A 70 -1.17 -6.62 -10.44
N LYS A 71 -1.22 -5.38 -10.95
CA LYS A 71 -1.21 -5.12 -12.40
C LYS A 71 0.13 -5.55 -13.04
N ALA A 72 1.26 -5.21 -12.43
CA ALA A 72 2.58 -5.59 -12.91
C ALA A 72 2.71 -7.11 -12.99
N ARG A 73 2.27 -7.84 -11.96
CA ARG A 73 2.29 -9.32 -11.94
C ARG A 73 1.57 -9.94 -13.13
N ARG A 74 0.41 -9.36 -13.50
CA ARG A 74 -0.37 -9.81 -14.66
C ARG A 74 0.42 -9.62 -15.95
N TYR A 75 1.05 -8.46 -16.17
CA TYR A 75 1.83 -8.20 -17.38
C TYR A 75 3.07 -9.09 -17.48
N VAL A 76 3.78 -9.30 -16.37
CA VAL A 76 4.95 -10.19 -16.36
C VAL A 76 4.55 -11.65 -16.58
N GLY A 77 3.40 -12.08 -16.06
CA GLY A 77 2.85 -13.42 -16.31
C GLY A 77 2.35 -13.67 -17.73
N LEU A 78 2.27 -12.63 -18.58
CA LEU A 78 1.93 -12.78 -20.01
C LEU A 78 3.16 -13.04 -20.89
N VAL A 79 4.37 -12.98 -20.33
CA VAL A 79 5.58 -13.26 -21.10
C VAL A 79 5.65 -14.77 -21.35
N PRO A 80 5.68 -15.23 -22.63
CA PRO A 80 5.69 -16.65 -22.95
C PRO A 80 6.95 -17.34 -22.41
N CYS A 81 6.81 -18.48 -21.72
CA CYS A 81 7.94 -19.20 -21.12
C CYS A 81 8.95 -19.73 -22.17
N ASP A 82 8.54 -19.86 -23.42
CA ASP A 82 9.38 -20.24 -24.56
C ASP A 82 10.13 -19.05 -25.19
N ALA A 83 9.76 -17.81 -24.82
CA ALA A 83 10.40 -16.58 -25.28
C ALA A 83 11.47 -16.04 -24.32
N VAL A 84 11.65 -16.66 -23.15
CA VAL A 84 12.54 -16.18 -22.09
C VAL A 84 13.50 -17.29 -21.66
N PRO A 85 14.81 -17.03 -21.63
CA PRO A 85 15.79 -17.96 -21.06
C PRO A 85 15.44 -18.33 -19.61
N SER A 86 15.60 -19.59 -19.22
CA SER A 86 15.25 -20.07 -17.87
C SER A 86 16.03 -19.40 -16.73
N ASP A 87 17.15 -18.76 -17.05
CA ASP A 87 18.01 -17.99 -16.13
C ASP A 87 17.73 -16.48 -16.15
N ASP A 88 16.66 -16.04 -16.83
CA ASP A 88 16.30 -14.64 -16.91
C ASP A 88 15.88 -14.10 -15.53
N PRO A 89 16.39 -12.92 -15.11
CA PRO A 89 16.05 -12.30 -13.83
C PRO A 89 14.56 -11.98 -13.66
N ILE A 90 13.77 -11.97 -14.75
CA ILE A 90 12.32 -11.72 -14.70
C ILE A 90 11.59 -12.70 -13.78
N TYR A 91 12.04 -13.96 -13.69
CA TYR A 91 11.44 -14.95 -12.81
C TYR A 91 11.63 -14.60 -11.33
N GLY A 92 12.81 -14.11 -10.95
CA GLY A 92 13.05 -13.61 -9.58
C GLY A 92 12.19 -12.39 -9.24
N VAL A 93 11.97 -11.50 -10.22
CA VAL A 93 11.06 -10.35 -10.04
C VAL A 93 9.61 -10.80 -9.85
N MET A 94 9.16 -11.86 -10.54
CA MET A 94 7.81 -12.42 -10.34
C MET A 94 7.63 -12.95 -8.93
N ASP A 95 8.61 -13.71 -8.42
CA ASP A 95 8.59 -14.25 -7.07
C ASP A 95 8.58 -13.13 -6.01
N ASP A 96 9.38 -12.08 -6.21
CA ASP A 96 9.41 -10.92 -5.32
C ASP A 96 8.06 -10.16 -5.30
N ILE A 97 7.41 -10.01 -6.46
CA ILE A 97 6.08 -9.39 -6.55
C ILE A 97 5.03 -10.27 -5.84
N ASP A 98 5.05 -11.58 -6.06
CA ASP A 98 4.11 -12.51 -5.41
C ASP A 98 4.29 -12.50 -3.89
N ALA A 99 5.53 -12.51 -3.41
CA ALA A 99 5.86 -12.40 -1.99
C ALA A 99 5.40 -11.06 -1.38
N ALA A 100 5.56 -9.94 -2.11
CA ALA A 100 5.11 -8.63 -1.67
C ALA A 100 3.58 -8.55 -1.57
N ILE A 101 2.85 -9.09 -2.56
CA ILE A 101 1.40 -9.16 -2.55
C ILE A 101 0.92 -10.03 -1.37
N ALA A 102 1.49 -11.22 -1.21
CA ALA A 102 1.12 -12.15 -0.13
C ALA A 102 1.30 -11.52 1.26
N LYS A 103 2.42 -10.83 1.50
CA LYS A 103 2.66 -10.07 2.75
C LYS A 103 1.63 -8.97 2.96
N ALA A 104 1.28 -8.22 1.90
CA ALA A 104 0.33 -7.12 1.99
C ALA A 104 -1.12 -7.58 2.23
N THR A 105 -1.50 -8.75 1.70
CA THR A 105 -2.85 -9.33 1.84
C THR A 105 -2.99 -10.27 3.04
N GLY A 106 -1.88 -10.62 3.71
CA GLY A 106 -1.88 -11.58 4.81
C GLY A 106 -2.05 -13.03 4.36
N SER A 107 -1.81 -13.32 3.08
CA SER A 107 -1.76 -14.70 2.57
C SER A 107 -0.42 -15.32 2.98
N GLN A 108 -0.43 -16.40 3.77
CA GLN A 108 0.81 -17.08 4.15
C GLN A 108 1.48 -17.69 2.90
N SER A 109 2.76 -17.40 2.73
CA SER A 109 3.69 -18.02 1.76
C SER A 109 4.12 -19.41 2.20
#